data_AF-A0A1D2RFS8-F1
#
_entry.id   AF-A0A1D2RFS8-F1
#
_cell.length_a   1.000
_cell.length_b   1.000
_cell.length_c   1.000
_cell.angle_alpha   90.00
_cell.angle_beta   90.00
_cell.angle_gamma   90.00
#
_symmetry.space_group_name_H-M   'P 1'
#
loop_
_entity.id
_entity.type
_entity.pdbx_description
1 polymer ?
#
loop_
_entity_poly.entity_id
_entity_poly.type
_entity_poly.pdbx_seq_one_letter_code
_entity_poly.pdbx_strand_id
1 'polypeptide(L)'
;MKHLSGFKFYDQKLVDKNMVIIADVTGDAHLRGIELQTVSGIMSMIRSLIKEHGAKRAVIDSITAICDGLGTDQKRRDFVLELGFQLSYLGCTTIMVSEIPPQTFVYSVFGVEEFVSDGIILLTEFERKANLIRTLQVVKMRGVNHSRTKQVLEITKDGIKLLPMFEE
;
A
#
# COMPACT_ATOMS: atom_id res chain seq x y z
N MET A 1 11.61 12.59 6.60
CA MET A 1 10.80 11.99 7.70
C MET A 1 10.40 12.95 8.83
N LYS A 2 10.65 14.27 8.76
CA LYS A 2 10.21 15.20 9.81
C LYS A 2 8.70 15.15 10.11
N HIS A 3 7.87 14.74 9.16
CA HIS A 3 6.42 14.59 9.37
C HIS A 3 6.03 13.40 10.26
N LEU A 4 6.91 12.40 10.43
CA LEU A 4 6.66 11.23 11.28
C LEU A 4 7.12 11.44 12.73
N SER A 5 7.95 12.45 13.01
CA SER A 5 8.51 12.67 14.35
C SER A 5 7.48 13.02 15.42
N GLY A 6 6.26 13.42 15.00
CA GLY A 6 5.14 13.68 15.91
C GLY A 6 4.46 12.40 16.44
N PHE A 7 4.76 11.23 15.87
CA PHE A 7 4.17 9.96 16.28
C PHE A 7 5.07 9.21 17.27
N LYS A 8 4.47 8.63 18.32
CA LYS A 8 5.21 7.88 19.35
C LYS A 8 5.78 6.56 18.84
N PHE A 9 5.20 5.99 17.78
CA PHE A 9 5.71 4.76 17.17
C PHE A 9 6.93 5.01 16.27
N TYR A 10 7.24 6.26 15.95
CA TYR A 10 8.38 6.58 15.11
C TYR A 10 9.68 6.52 15.90
N ASP A 11 10.62 5.70 15.43
CA ASP A 11 11.96 5.60 16.01
C ASP A 11 13.02 5.76 14.91
N GLN A 12 13.72 6.90 14.93
CA GLN A 12 14.81 7.20 14.01
C GLN A 12 15.92 6.14 14.09
N LYS A 13 16.13 5.49 15.24
CA LYS A 13 17.15 4.44 15.39
C LYS A 13 16.88 3.23 14.50
N LEU A 14 15.61 2.95 14.16
CA LEU A 14 15.28 1.88 13.23
C LEU A 14 15.72 2.22 11.81
N VAL A 15 15.63 3.49 11.43
CA VAL A 15 16.14 3.97 10.14
C VAL A 15 17.66 3.93 10.14
N ASP A 16 18.29 4.46 11.19
CA ASP A 16 19.77 4.53 11.29
C ASP A 16 20.42 3.14 11.29
N LYS A 17 19.70 2.13 11.78
CA LYS A 17 20.12 0.71 11.79
C LYS A 17 19.73 -0.05 10.52
N ASN A 18 19.20 0.61 9.49
CA ASN A 18 18.68 0.00 8.27
C ASN A 18 17.59 -1.07 8.51
N MET A 19 16.85 -0.97 9.61
CA MET A 19 15.69 -1.81 9.89
C MET A 19 14.44 -1.31 9.18
N VAL A 20 14.37 0.00 8.92
CA VAL A 20 13.36 0.64 8.07
C VAL A 20 14.08 1.39 6.97
N ILE A 21 13.79 1.01 5.73
CA ILE A 21 14.41 1.58 4.53
C ILE A 21 13.30 2.24 3.74
N ILE A 22 13.49 3.52 3.42
CA ILE A 22 12.60 4.27 2.55
C ILE A 22 13.37 4.47 1.25
N ALA A 23 12.89 3.81 0.20
CA ALA A 23 13.43 3.94 -1.15
C ALA A 23 12.53 4.90 -1.93
N ASP A 24 13.15 5.85 -2.62
CA ASP A 24 12.47 6.66 -3.62
C ASP A 24 12.67 5.95 -4.95
N VAL A 25 11.67 5.21 -5.40
CA VAL A 25 11.76 4.41 -6.63
C VAL A 25 12.21 5.27 -7.81
N THR A 26 11.72 6.53 -7.91
CA THR A 26 12.07 7.44 -9.01
C THR A 26 13.52 7.89 -8.94
N GLY A 27 13.94 8.36 -7.76
CA GLY A 27 15.31 8.80 -7.52
C GLY A 27 16.33 7.66 -7.64
N ASP A 28 16.04 6.52 -7.02
CA ASP A 28 16.92 5.35 -6.99
C ASP A 28 17.09 4.71 -8.37
N ALA A 29 16.03 4.67 -9.17
CA ALA A 29 16.12 4.18 -10.54
C ALA A 29 16.97 5.09 -11.43
N HIS A 30 16.86 6.42 -11.28
CA HIS A 30 17.70 7.37 -12.00
C HIS A 30 19.19 7.14 -11.67
N LEU A 31 19.53 6.95 -10.39
CA LEU A 31 20.90 6.67 -9.96
C LEU A 31 21.43 5.32 -10.47
N ARG A 32 20.55 4.33 -10.66
CA ARG A 32 20.89 2.98 -11.13
C ARG A 32 20.82 2.82 -12.65
N GLY A 33 20.50 3.88 -13.40
CA GLY A 33 20.33 3.84 -14.85
C GLY A 33 19.17 2.94 -15.31
N ILE A 34 18.13 2.80 -14.49
CA ILE A 34 16.96 1.98 -14.78
C ILE A 34 15.85 2.85 -15.40
N GLU A 35 15.36 2.45 -16.58
CA GLU A 35 14.22 3.11 -17.22
C GLU A 35 12.89 2.68 -16.58
N LEU A 36 12.33 3.54 -15.71
CA LEU A 36 11.04 3.33 -15.05
C LEU A 36 9.82 3.43 -15.96
N GLN A 37 10.01 3.75 -17.25
CA GLN A 37 8.93 3.80 -18.23
C GLN A 37 8.43 2.40 -18.62
N THR A 38 9.14 1.36 -18.15
CA THR A 38 8.84 -0.04 -18.44
C THR A 38 8.48 -0.79 -17.16
N VAL A 39 7.54 -1.72 -17.30
CA VAL A 39 7.15 -2.69 -16.26
C VAL A 39 8.38 -3.42 -15.72
N SER A 40 9.25 -3.89 -16.61
CA SER A 40 10.46 -4.63 -16.25
C SER A 40 11.46 -3.79 -15.44
N GLY A 41 11.61 -2.51 -15.75
CA GLY A 41 12.49 -1.59 -15.01
C GLY A 41 12.03 -1.40 -13.56
N ILE A 42 10.76 -1.05 -13.36
CA ILE A 42 10.16 -0.89 -12.03
C ILE A 42 10.27 -2.20 -11.24
N MET A 43 9.94 -3.32 -11.87
CA MET A 43 10.01 -4.65 -11.25
C MET A 43 11.43 -5.05 -10.83
N SER A 44 12.42 -4.75 -11.67
CA SER A 44 13.83 -5.00 -11.37
C SER A 44 14.28 -4.18 -10.14
N MET A 45 13.87 -2.91 -10.07
CA MET A 45 14.19 -2.01 -8.97
C MET A 45 13.62 -2.53 -7.64
N ILE A 46 12.32 -2.81 -7.58
CA ILE A 46 11.65 -3.32 -6.37
C ILE A 46 12.30 -4.63 -5.90
N ARG A 47 12.54 -5.54 -6.83
CA ARG A 47 13.21 -6.83 -6.54
C ARG A 47 14.62 -6.63 -5.98
N SER A 48 15.39 -5.73 -6.58
CA SER A 48 16.75 -5.44 -6.13
C SER A 48 16.74 -4.94 -4.69
N LEU A 49 15.87 -3.98 -4.35
CA LEU A 49 15.77 -3.43 -3.01
C LEU A 49 15.41 -4.51 -1.97
N ILE A 50 14.42 -5.34 -2.28
CA ILE A 50 13.99 -6.41 -1.38
C ILE A 50 15.11 -7.41 -1.15
N LYS A 51 15.82 -7.82 -2.20
CA LYS A 51 16.92 -8.80 -2.09
C LYS A 51 18.14 -8.22 -1.39
N GLU A 52 18.55 -7.00 -1.75
CA GLU A 52 19.71 -6.30 -1.19
C GLU A 52 19.61 -6.14 0.32
N HIS A 53 18.39 -5.85 0.81
CA HIS A 53 18.15 -5.62 2.23
C HIS A 53 17.53 -6.82 2.97
N GLY A 54 17.30 -7.95 2.29
CA GLY A 54 16.65 -9.12 2.88
C GLY A 54 15.27 -8.79 3.48
N ALA A 55 14.53 -7.88 2.83
CA ALA A 55 13.29 -7.34 3.37
C ALA A 55 12.19 -8.41 3.44
N LYS A 56 11.68 -8.66 4.64
CA LYS A 56 10.55 -9.60 4.87
C LYS A 56 9.18 -8.94 4.68
N ARG A 57 9.14 -7.61 4.72
CA ARG A 57 7.94 -6.80 4.58
C ARG A 57 8.23 -5.62 3.68
N ALA A 58 7.29 -5.29 2.81
CA ALA A 58 7.37 -4.15 1.91
C ALA A 58 6.06 -3.36 1.92
N VAL A 59 6.18 -2.05 1.76
CA VAL A 59 5.04 -1.16 1.52
C VAL A 59 5.32 -0.44 0.21
N ILE A 60 4.37 -0.51 -0.73
CA ILE A 60 4.44 0.20 -2.01
C ILE A 60 3.38 1.29 -1.96
N ASP A 61 3.83 2.54 -1.87
CA ASP A 61 2.99 3.73 -1.72
C ASP A 61 3.32 4.76 -2.83
N SER A 62 2.51 4.91 -3.89
CA SER A 62 1.28 4.17 -4.22
C SER A 62 1.45 3.35 -5.50
N ILE A 63 0.72 2.22 -5.60
CA ILE A 63 0.67 1.43 -6.84
C ILE A 63 -0.04 2.22 -7.95
N THR A 64 -0.97 3.11 -7.57
CA THR A 64 -1.71 3.97 -8.49
C THR A 64 -0.76 4.88 -9.26
N ALA A 65 0.17 5.56 -8.57
CA ALA A 65 1.15 6.43 -9.23
C ALA A 65 2.05 5.69 -10.22
N ILE A 66 2.43 4.44 -9.91
CA ILE A 66 3.22 3.60 -10.81
C ILE A 66 2.40 3.24 -12.05
N CYS A 67 1.15 2.81 -11.84
CA CYS A 67 0.24 2.43 -12.93
C CYS A 67 -0.16 3.61 -13.82
N ASP A 68 -0.20 4.83 -13.31
CA ASP A 68 -0.49 6.03 -14.11
C ASP A 68 0.57 6.27 -15.19
N GLY A 69 1.83 5.96 -14.90
CA GLY A 69 2.92 5.98 -15.89
C GLY A 69 2.81 4.88 -16.95
N LEU A 70 2.01 3.85 -16.71
CA LEU A 70 1.78 2.75 -17.64
C LEU A 70 0.61 3.11 -18.57
N GLY A 71 0.93 3.45 -19.82
CA GLY A 71 -0.04 4.06 -20.74
C GLY A 71 -1.25 3.23 -21.18
N THR A 72 -1.33 1.92 -20.87
CA THR A 72 -2.50 1.08 -21.23
C THR A 72 -2.95 0.22 -20.07
N ASP A 73 -4.26 -0.05 -19.98
CA ASP A 73 -4.84 -0.89 -18.93
C ASP A 73 -4.29 -2.32 -18.93
N GLN A 74 -3.96 -2.84 -20.12
CA GLN A 74 -3.29 -4.14 -20.25
C GLN A 74 -1.92 -4.13 -19.57
N LYS A 75 -1.10 -3.09 -19.78
CA LYS A 75 0.22 -2.97 -19.12
C LYS A 75 0.09 -2.83 -17.60
N ARG A 76 -0.90 -2.07 -17.13
CA ARG A 76 -1.20 -1.93 -15.70
C ARG A 76 -1.57 -3.28 -15.08
N ARG A 77 -2.45 -4.02 -15.77
CA ARG A 77 -2.86 -5.35 -15.34
C ARG A 77 -1.70 -6.32 -15.24
N ASP A 78 -0.89 -6.39 -16.29
CA ASP A 78 0.27 -7.28 -16.37
C ASP A 78 1.29 -6.92 -15.27
N PHE A 79 1.51 -5.62 -15.03
CA PHE A 79 2.37 -5.15 -13.95
C PHE A 79 1.88 -5.60 -12.57
N VAL A 80 0.61 -5.35 -12.22
CA VAL A 80 0.08 -5.71 -10.89
C VAL A 80 0.12 -7.22 -10.67
N LEU A 81 -0.22 -8.01 -11.68
CA LEU A 81 -0.14 -9.47 -11.64
C LEU A 81 1.31 -9.94 -11.42
N GLU A 82 2.23 -9.48 -12.26
CA GLU A 82 3.63 -9.87 -12.16
C GLU A 82 4.24 -9.42 -10.83
N LEU A 83 3.92 -8.22 -10.36
CA LEU A 83 4.35 -7.71 -9.06
C LEU A 83 3.90 -8.61 -7.92
N GLY A 84 2.62 -8.97 -7.87
CA GLY A 84 2.08 -9.87 -6.86
C GLY A 84 2.79 -11.24 -6.86
N PHE A 85 2.99 -11.84 -8.04
CA PHE A 85 3.70 -13.12 -8.16
C PHE A 85 5.14 -13.04 -7.69
N GLN A 86 5.87 -11.99 -8.08
CA GLN A 86 7.28 -11.85 -7.73
C GLN A 86 7.49 -11.59 -6.24
N LEU A 87 6.66 -10.74 -5.64
CA LEU A 87 6.72 -10.47 -4.20
C LEU A 87 6.39 -11.71 -3.37
N SER A 88 5.39 -12.47 -3.81
CA SER A 88 5.05 -13.77 -3.22
C SER A 88 6.20 -14.77 -3.35
N TYR A 89 6.82 -14.87 -4.53
CA TYR A 89 7.99 -15.73 -4.76
C TYR A 89 9.19 -15.35 -3.89
N LEU A 90 9.38 -14.06 -3.60
CA LEU A 90 10.42 -13.57 -2.69
C LEU A 90 10.10 -13.83 -1.20
N GLY A 91 8.90 -14.33 -0.87
CA GLY A 91 8.46 -14.53 0.51
C GLY A 91 8.26 -13.22 1.27
N CYS A 92 8.00 -12.11 0.57
CA CYS A 92 7.87 -10.79 1.15
C CYS A 92 6.39 -10.44 1.39
N THR A 93 5.99 -10.23 2.65
CA THR A 93 4.62 -9.75 2.95
C THR A 93 4.48 -8.29 2.54
N THR A 94 3.65 -8.02 1.55
CA THR A 94 3.57 -6.69 0.94
C THR A 94 2.22 -6.03 1.20
N ILE A 95 2.24 -4.74 1.56
CA ILE A 95 1.08 -3.84 1.50
C ILE A 95 1.22 -2.95 0.27
N MET A 96 0.21 -2.95 -0.59
CA MET A 96 0.14 -2.04 -1.74
C MET A 96 -0.93 -1.00 -1.45
N VAL A 97 -0.57 0.28 -1.56
CA VAL A 97 -1.51 1.40 -1.40
C VAL A 97 -2.08 1.72 -2.78
N SER A 98 -3.40 1.55 -2.92
CA SER A 98 -4.16 1.97 -4.09
C SER A 98 -5.11 3.08 -3.68
N GLU A 99 -5.11 4.16 -4.44
CA GLU A 99 -6.04 5.27 -4.27
C GLU A 99 -7.39 4.91 -4.90
N ILE A 100 -8.50 5.44 -4.41
CA ILE A 100 -9.82 5.27 -5.04
C ILE A 100 -10.47 6.64 -5.21
N PRO A 101 -11.27 6.85 -6.27
CA PRO A 101 -12.03 8.08 -6.40
C PRO A 101 -12.94 8.28 -5.19
N PRO A 102 -13.06 9.51 -4.66
CA PRO A 102 -13.86 9.78 -3.48
C PRO A 102 -15.31 9.38 -3.72
N GLN A 103 -15.95 8.84 -2.67
CA GLN A 103 -17.37 8.45 -2.66
C GLN A 103 -17.75 7.39 -3.71
N THR A 104 -16.80 6.64 -4.24
CA THR A 104 -17.07 5.50 -5.12
C THR A 104 -17.00 4.18 -4.36
N PHE A 105 -17.84 3.22 -4.77
CA PHE A 105 -17.82 1.86 -4.22
C PHE A 105 -16.98 0.95 -5.14
N VAL A 106 -15.69 1.26 -5.22
CA VAL A 106 -14.68 0.43 -5.90
C VAL A 106 -13.57 0.11 -4.90
N TYR A 107 -12.90 -1.03 -5.05
CA TYR A 107 -11.78 -1.38 -4.17
C TYR A 107 -10.43 -1.07 -4.82
N SER A 108 -10.40 -0.71 -6.11
CA SER A 108 -9.23 -0.20 -6.79
C SER A 108 -9.56 0.64 -8.03
N VAL A 109 -8.61 1.45 -8.52
CA VAL A 109 -8.80 2.29 -9.73
C VAL A 109 -8.94 1.44 -10.99
N PHE A 110 -8.12 0.40 -11.13
CA PHE A 110 -8.02 -0.36 -12.37
C PHE A 110 -8.82 -1.67 -12.34
N GLY A 111 -9.47 -1.99 -11.22
CA GLY A 111 -10.27 -3.20 -11.03
C GLY A 111 -9.48 -4.51 -11.13
N VAL A 112 -8.14 -4.47 -11.18
CA VAL A 112 -7.28 -5.66 -11.28
C VAL A 112 -6.74 -6.06 -9.91
N GLU A 113 -6.41 -5.06 -9.10
CA GLU A 113 -5.73 -5.18 -7.82
C GLU A 113 -6.52 -6.07 -6.85
N GLU A 114 -7.85 -6.05 -6.94
CA GLU A 114 -8.77 -6.86 -6.13
C GLU A 114 -8.63 -8.37 -6.37
N PHE A 115 -8.33 -8.75 -7.62
CA PHE A 115 -8.20 -10.15 -8.03
C PHE A 115 -6.85 -10.73 -7.61
N VAL A 116 -5.79 -9.92 -7.72
CA VAL A 116 -4.41 -10.31 -7.39
C VAL A 116 -4.21 -10.36 -5.89
N SER A 117 -4.80 -9.42 -5.14
CA SER A 117 -4.56 -9.30 -3.70
C SER A 117 -5.21 -10.42 -2.90
N ASP A 118 -4.44 -10.99 -1.97
CA ASP A 118 -4.97 -11.98 -1.00
C ASP A 118 -5.81 -11.32 0.09
N GLY A 119 -5.52 -10.06 0.41
CA GLY A 119 -6.27 -9.24 1.35
C GLY A 119 -6.66 -7.89 0.76
N ILE A 120 -7.82 -7.37 1.14
CA ILE A 120 -8.29 -6.03 0.78
C ILE A 120 -8.73 -5.33 2.05
N ILE A 121 -8.05 -4.24 2.38
CA ILE A 121 -8.40 -3.32 3.47
C ILE A 121 -8.86 -2.03 2.82
N LEU A 122 -10.13 -1.72 3.00
CA LEU A 122 -10.76 -0.52 2.45
C LEU A 122 -10.76 0.59 3.50
N LEU A 123 -10.19 1.73 3.13
CA LEU A 123 -10.25 2.97 3.88
C LEU A 123 -11.26 3.90 3.19
N THR A 124 -12.32 4.27 3.90
CA THR A 124 -13.35 5.19 3.38
C THR A 124 -13.66 6.26 4.41
N GLU A 125 -14.30 7.34 3.96
CA GLU A 125 -14.84 8.38 4.82
C GLU A 125 -16.30 8.65 4.49
N PHE A 126 -17.06 9.12 5.48
CA PHE A 126 -18.43 9.56 5.30
C PHE A 126 -18.75 10.73 6.22
N GLU A 127 -19.70 11.57 5.82
CA GLU A 127 -20.11 12.72 6.60
C GLU A 127 -21.29 12.36 7.53
N ARG A 128 -21.20 12.74 8.81
CA ARG A 128 -22.30 12.66 9.78
C ARG A 128 -22.32 13.91 10.64
N LYS A 129 -23.45 14.64 10.66
CA LYS A 129 -23.64 15.87 11.44
C LYS A 129 -22.48 16.87 11.22
N ALA A 130 -22.13 17.14 9.95
CA ALA A 130 -21.01 18.00 9.56
C ALA A 130 -19.61 17.55 10.01
N ASN A 131 -19.46 16.29 10.46
CA ASN A 131 -18.16 15.70 10.77
C ASN A 131 -17.81 14.64 9.73
N LEU A 132 -16.60 14.70 9.20
CA LEU A 132 -16.05 13.69 8.32
C LEU A 132 -15.43 12.57 9.17
N ILE A 133 -16.00 11.37 9.08
CA ILE A 133 -15.60 10.21 9.87
C ILE A 133 -14.85 9.24 8.96
N ARG A 134 -13.61 8.91 9.34
CA ARG A 134 -12.81 7.89 8.66
C ARG A 134 -13.19 6.50 9.15
N THR A 135 -13.11 5.54 8.25
CA THR A 135 -13.45 4.14 8.52
C THR A 135 -12.45 3.20 7.87
N LEU A 136 -12.31 2.03 8.50
CA LEU A 136 -11.55 0.90 7.97
C LEU A 136 -12.46 -0.32 7.93
N GLN A 137 -12.41 -1.04 6.82
CA GLN A 137 -13.09 -2.32 6.68
C GLN A 137 -12.17 -3.35 6.02
N VAL A 138 -12.12 -4.56 6.56
CA VAL A 138 -11.50 -5.69 5.86
C VAL A 138 -12.55 -6.30 4.93
N VAL A 139 -12.38 -6.13 3.62
CA VAL A 139 -13.33 -6.59 2.60
C VAL A 139 -13.11 -8.07 2.28
N LYS A 140 -11.83 -8.47 2.23
CA LYS A 140 -11.36 -9.79 1.83
C LYS A 140 -10.09 -10.13 2.61
N MET A 141 -9.97 -11.36 3.09
CA MET A 141 -8.71 -11.99 3.48
C MET A 141 -8.77 -13.48 3.11
N ARG A 142 -7.96 -13.91 2.14
CA ARG A 142 -7.92 -15.32 1.72
C ARG A 142 -7.29 -16.19 2.81
N GLY A 143 -7.86 -17.39 3.00
CA GLY A 143 -7.30 -18.42 3.88
C GLY A 143 -7.54 -18.21 5.38
N VAL A 144 -8.20 -17.12 5.79
CA VAL A 144 -8.50 -16.84 7.20
C VAL A 144 -9.90 -16.27 7.36
N ASN A 145 -10.51 -16.51 8.53
CA ASN A 145 -11.72 -15.79 8.91
C ASN A 145 -11.35 -14.37 9.36
N HIS A 146 -12.20 -13.39 9.05
CA HIS A 146 -12.00 -12.01 9.46
C HIS A 146 -13.33 -11.33 9.76
N SER A 147 -13.30 -10.31 10.62
CA SER A 147 -14.46 -9.44 10.80
C SER A 147 -14.74 -8.68 9.51
N ARG A 148 -16.01 -8.66 9.09
CA ARG A 148 -16.49 -7.84 7.97
C ARG A 148 -17.09 -6.51 8.44
N THR A 149 -17.07 -6.26 9.75
CA THR A 149 -17.61 -5.03 10.36
C THR A 149 -16.76 -3.84 9.97
N LYS A 150 -17.43 -2.76 9.56
CA LYS A 150 -16.79 -1.46 9.34
C LYS A 150 -16.48 -0.83 10.70
N GLN A 151 -15.26 -0.33 10.88
CA GLN A 151 -14.80 0.29 12.13
C GLN A 151 -14.45 1.76 11.89
N VAL A 152 -14.66 2.61 12.89
CA VAL A 152 -14.21 4.00 12.85
C VAL A 152 -12.70 4.03 13.07
N LEU A 153 -12.00 4.80 12.25
CA LEU A 153 -10.54 4.96 12.29
C LEU A 153 -10.17 6.32 12.83
N GLU A 154 -9.37 6.34 13.90
CA GLU A 154 -8.76 7.55 14.45
C GLU A 154 -7.24 7.49 14.27
N ILE A 155 -6.65 8.59 13.79
CA ILE A 155 -5.20 8.75 13.75
C ILE A 155 -4.81 9.59 14.97
N THR A 156 -4.10 8.95 15.90
CA THR A 156 -3.65 9.55 17.15
C THR A 156 -2.12 9.68 17.15
N LYS A 157 -1.55 10.29 18.19
CA LYS A 157 -0.09 10.31 18.38
C LYS A 157 0.51 8.90 18.49
N ASP A 158 -0.28 7.92 18.88
CA ASP A 158 0.13 6.52 18.99
C ASP A 158 -0.11 5.73 17.68
N GLY A 159 -0.63 6.38 16.64
CA GLY A 159 -0.94 5.79 15.34
C GLY A 159 -2.43 5.52 15.14
N ILE A 160 -2.75 4.49 14.34
CA ILE A 160 -4.13 4.11 13.99
C ILE A 160 -4.79 3.42 15.17
N LYS A 161 -5.97 3.91 15.56
CA LYS A 161 -6.87 3.30 16.53
C LYS A 161 -8.20 3.00 15.86
N LEU A 162 -8.73 1.81 16.11
CA LEU A 162 -10.03 1.38 15.59
C LEU A 162 -11.06 1.37 16.72
N LEU A 163 -12.22 1.97 16.45
CA LEU A 163 -13.37 2.00 17.34
C LEU A 163 -14.53 1.24 16.71
N PRO A 164 -15.36 0.53 17.49
CA PRO A 164 -16.60 -0.04 17.00
C PRO A 164 -17.46 1.04 16.35
N MET A 165 -18.03 0.74 15.20
CA MET A 165 -19.06 1.60 14.62
C MET A 165 -20.30 1.49 15.51
N PHE A 166 -20.91 2.63 15.85
CA PHE A 166 -22.15 2.63 16.61
C PHE A 166 -23.21 1.85 15.82
N GLU A 167 -23.72 0.76 16.39
CA GLU A 167 -24.97 0.16 15.94
C GLU A 167 -26.09 1.12 16.39
N GLU A 168 -26.92 1.59 15.45
CA GLU A 168 -28.19 2.24 15.77
C GLU A 168 -29.24 1.19 16.15
#